data_AF-A0A257S3G6-F1
#
_entry.id   AF-A0A257S3G6-F1
#
_cell.length_a   1.000
_cell.length_b   1.000
_cell.length_c   1.000
_cell.angle_alpha   90.00
_cell.angle_beta   90.00
_cell.angle_gamma   90.00
#
_symmetry.space_group_name_H-M   'P 1'
#
loop_
_entity.id
_entity.type
_entity.pdbx_description
1 polymer ?
#
loop_
_entity_poly.entity_id
_entity_poly.type
_entity_poly.pdbx_seq_one_letter_code
_entity_poly.pdbx_strand_id
1 'polypeptide(L)' 'MDELARLRAFVRAAELGSFSGAAREARLPPSSVSRAIASLEGELGAALFNRS' A
#
# COMPACT_ATOMS: atom_id res chain seq x y z
N MET A 1 0.67 -7.57 -9.09
CA MET A 1 -0.30 -7.54 -7.97
C MET A 1 -1.64 -7.26 -8.60
N ASP A 2 -2.65 -8.09 -8.35
CA ASP A 2 -4.01 -7.81 -8.80
C ASP A 2 -4.66 -6.67 -8.00
N GLU A 3 -5.83 -6.21 -8.43
CA GLU A 3 -6.49 -5.04 -7.86
C GLU A 3 -6.89 -5.21 -6.39
N LEU A 4 -7.45 -6.37 -6.04
CA LEU A 4 -7.86 -6.66 -4.67
C LEU A 4 -6.64 -6.72 -3.73
N ALA A 5 -5.53 -7.27 -4.19
CA ALA A 5 -4.29 -7.30 -3.43
C ALA A 5 -3.73 -5.89 -3.18
N ARG A 6 -3.90 -4.94 -4.11
CA ARG A 6 -3.52 -3.53 -3.90
C ARG A 6 -4.37 -2.89 -2.80
N LEU A 7 -5.68 -3.07 -2.85
CA LEU A 7 -6.60 -2.54 -1.82
C LEU A 7 -6.32 -3.15 -0.44
N ARG A 8 -6.05 -4.46 -0.37
CA ARG A 8 -5.64 -5.12 0.87
C ARG A 8 -4.31 -4.58 1.41
N ALA A 9 -3.34 -4.34 0.53
CA ALA A 9 -2.06 -3.74 0.91
C ALA A 9 -2.25 -2.33 1.48
N PHE A 10 -3.13 -1.52 0.88
CA PHE A 10 -3.51 -0.21 1.38
C PHE A 10 -4.12 -0.28 2.79
N VAL A 11 -5.19 -1.07 2.97
CA VAL A 11 -5.87 -1.23 4.28
C VAL A 11 -4.86 -1.69 5.33
N ARG A 12 -4.03 -2.69 4.99
CA ARG A 12 -3.09 -3.22 5.96
C ARG A 12 -1.97 -2.26 6.32
N ALA A 13 -1.49 -1.49 5.35
CA ALA A 13 -0.52 -0.42 5.60
C ALA A 13 -1.08 0.66 6.52
N ALA A 14 -2.38 0.99 6.40
CA ALA A 14 -3.07 1.92 7.27
C ALA A 14 -3.24 1.37 8.70
N GLU A 15 -3.68 0.12 8.84
CA GLU A 15 -3.82 -0.54 10.14
C GLU A 15 -2.48 -0.66 10.89
N LEU A 16 -1.39 -0.97 10.17
CA LEU A 16 -0.07 -1.14 10.75
C LEU A 16 0.72 0.17 10.90
N GLY A 17 0.28 1.26 10.25
CA GLY A 17 1.08 2.48 10.11
C GLY A 17 2.43 2.26 9.41
N SER A 18 2.58 1.18 8.63
CA SER A 18 3.87 0.77 8.06
C SER A 18 3.73 0.01 6.75
N PHE A 19 4.39 0.52 5.70
CA PHE A 19 4.43 -0.16 4.40
C PHE A 19 5.29 -1.42 4.46
N SER A 20 6.39 -1.37 5.21
CA SER A 20 7.26 -2.54 5.44
C SER A 20 6.55 -3.60 6.28
N GLY A 21 5.73 -3.21 7.26
CA GLY A 21 4.88 -4.12 8.04
C GLY A 21 3.88 -4.85 7.14
N ALA A 22 3.12 -4.10 6.34
CA ALA A 22 2.15 -4.67 5.41
C ALA A 22 2.81 -5.59 4.38
N ALA A 23 3.98 -5.21 3.88
CA ALA A 23 4.76 -6.03 2.94
C ALA A 23 5.22 -7.35 3.57
N ARG A 24 5.70 -7.31 4.82
CA ARG A 24 6.12 -8.53 5.56
C ARG A 24 4.97 -9.51 5.72
N GLU A 25 3.79 -9.03 6.11
CA GLU A 25 2.61 -9.90 6.27
C GLU A 25 2.11 -10.46 4.94
N ALA A 26 2.14 -9.64 3.88
CA ALA A 26 1.79 -10.08 2.53
C ALA A 26 2.85 -10.97 1.89
N ARG A 27 4.01 -11.19 2.53
CA ARG A 27 5.20 -11.87 1.96
C ARG A 27 5.65 -11.26 0.64
N LEU A 28 5.67 -9.93 0.59
CA LEU A 28 6.05 -9.14 -0.58
C LEU A 28 7.25 -8.24 -0.28
N PRO A 29 8.01 -7.83 -1.31
CA PRO A 29 8.96 -6.74 -1.17
C PRO A 29 8.25 -5.43 -0.75
N PRO A 30 8.81 -4.62 0.16
CA PRO A 30 8.24 -3.31 0.54
C PRO A 30 8.00 -2.38 -0.66
N SER A 31 8.85 -2.46 -1.69
CA SER A 31 8.68 -1.70 -2.93
C SER A 31 7.40 -2.05 -3.69
N SER A 32 6.89 -3.28 -3.55
CA SER A 32 5.63 -3.69 -4.17
C SER A 32 4.42 -3.04 -3.49
N VAL A 33 4.43 -2.91 -2.16
CA VAL A 33 3.38 -2.20 -1.42
C VAL A 33 3.43 -0.71 -1.71
N SER A 34 4.63 -0.12 -1.72
CA SER A 34 4.81 1.30 -2.08
C SER A 34 4.28 1.61 -3.49
N ARG A 35 4.63 0.79 -4.50
CA ARG A 35 4.09 0.95 -5.86
C ARG A 35 2.58 0.75 -5.94
N ALA A 36 2.04 -0.22 -5.21
CA ALA A 36 0.59 -0.46 -5.18
C ALA A 36 -0.16 0.75 -4.64
N ILE A 37 0.33 1.34 -3.54
CA ILE A 37 -0.25 2.55 -2.94
C ILE A 37 -0.11 3.74 -3.89
N ALA A 38 1.07 3.96 -4.49
CA ALA A 38 1.27 5.05 -5.43
C ALA A 38 0.36 4.95 -6.67
N SER A 39 0.10 3.73 -7.16
CA SER A 39 -0.85 3.48 -8.24
C SER A 39 -2.28 3.86 -7.83
N LEU A 40 -2.71 3.47 -6.62
CA LEU A 40 -4.03 3.83 -6.10
C LEU A 40 -4.18 5.34 -5.92
N GLU A 41 -3.15 6.01 -5.38
CA GLU A 41 -3.14 7.46 -5.24
C GLU A 41 -3.25 8.16 -6.62
N GLY A 42 -2.57 7.62 -7.63
CA GLY A 42 -2.65 8.12 -9.01
C GLY A 42 -4.03 7.92 -9.65
N GLU A 43 -4.65 6.75 -9.46
CA GLU A 43 -6.00 6.44 -9.96
C GLU A 43 -7.08 7.29 -9.28
N LEU A 44 -6.92 7.59 -8.00
CA LEU A 44 -7.85 8.40 -7.22
C LEU A 44 -7.62 9.91 -7.36
N GLY A 45 -6.44 10.32 -7.85
CA GLY A 45 -6.02 11.73 -7.88
C GLY A 45 -5.89 12.33 -6.47
N ALA A 46 -5.65 11.50 -5.45
CA ALA A 46 -5.63 11.90 -4.05
C ALA A 46 -4.57 11.14 -3.27
N ALA A 47 -3.95 11.81 -2.29
CA ALA A 47 -3.04 11.16 -1.36
C ALA A 47 -3.82 10.30 -0.36
N LEU A 48 -3.41 9.03 -0.21
CA LEU A 48 -4.02 8.08 0.72
C LEU A 48 -3.31 8.08 2.08
N PHE A 49 -2.03 8.45 2.09
CA PHE A 49 -1.23 8.59 3.30
C PHE A 49 -0.61 9.98 3.39
N ASN A 50 -0.63 10.54 4.60
CA ASN A 50 0.16 11.72 4.91
C ASN A 50 1.58 11.31 5.29
N ARG A 51 2.57 11.68 4.47
CA ARG A 51 3.98 11.38 4.68
C ARG A 51 4.63 12.66 5.20
N SER A 52 4.73 12.78 6.52
CA SER A 52 5.45 13.87 7.21
C SER A 52 6.89 13.50 7.50
#